data_AF-A0A0F9SWX7-F1
#
_entry.id   AF-A0A0F9SWX7-F1
#
_cell.length_a   1.000
_cell.length_b   1.000
_cell.length_c   1.000
_cell.angle_alpha   90.00
_cell.angle_beta   90.00
_cell.angle_gamma   90.00
#
_symmetry.space_group_name_H-M   'P 1'
#
loop_
_entity.id
_entity.type
_entity.pdbx_description
1 polymer ?
#
loop_
_entity_poly.entity_id
_entity_poly.type
_entity_poly.pdbx_seq_one_letter_code
_entity_poly.pdbx_strand_id
1 'polypeptide(L)'
;MTDEQIVEGTDLSPPETAETEMMRLEVEANPEVRLAMFEKLAELAPRFAQAQNTILAAMTYAGDWLEFSGMMCLKSAAAERIARLFPYKIEDGVVSRREEFTDAIGKGYRIVYEGYASCQGRRVWAMGCYSSREAFVARKGGEWKADEEINENNIRRAAYHYFIGNCLKSLFGLRAIPVEEWEKVMAKTGRPDAKTGKVPFKSGTKGGTSTDDSAKQAELCTACQTIVNAGFGVEHHEGKVKLMQLSDDDFEKVSTGKSIDIARKVCIGLSAFPDKKDKTKMVAGLSADQLKGKRLEISLATAKKLADKAVQDANT
;
A
#
# COMPACT_ATOMS: atom_id res chain seq x y z
N MET A 1 -10.28 46.87 -43.72
CA MET A 1 -9.87 45.52 -43.27
C MET A 1 -8.38 45.61 -43.04
N THR A 2 -7.97 45.74 -41.79
CA THR A 2 -6.58 45.87 -41.37
C THR A 2 -6.12 44.50 -40.89
N ASP A 3 -5.09 43.97 -41.55
CA ASP A 3 -4.43 42.73 -41.17
C ASP A 3 -3.76 42.91 -39.80
N GLU A 4 -4.29 42.22 -38.79
CA GLU A 4 -3.67 42.10 -37.48
C GLU A 4 -2.49 41.13 -37.60
N GLN A 5 -1.28 41.68 -37.48
CA GLN A 5 -0.05 40.90 -37.31
C GLN A 5 -0.06 40.25 -35.93
N ILE A 6 -0.18 38.92 -35.91
CA ILE A 6 0.08 38.09 -34.73
C ILE A 6 1.59 38.10 -34.50
N VAL A 7 2.02 38.70 -33.39
CA VAL A 7 3.39 38.64 -32.90
C VAL A 7 3.60 37.27 -32.26
N GLU A 8 4.30 36.37 -32.95
CA GLU A 8 4.79 35.10 -32.39
C GLU A 8 5.76 35.40 -31.23
N GLY A 9 5.43 34.88 -30.05
CA GLY A 9 6.27 34.98 -28.86
C GLY A 9 7.58 34.25 -29.07
N THR A 10 8.68 34.99 -29.07
CA THR A 10 10.05 34.49 -29.09
C THR A 10 10.30 33.60 -27.88
N ASP A 11 10.59 32.32 -28.14
CA ASP A 11 11.16 31.37 -27.20
C ASP A 11 12.49 31.93 -26.64
N LEU A 12 12.53 32.18 -25.33
CA LEU A 12 13.68 32.74 -24.61
C LEU A 12 14.71 31.67 -24.21
N SER A 13 14.68 30.51 -24.86
CA SER A 13 15.71 29.49 -24.67
C SER A 13 16.95 29.86 -25.52
N PRO A 14 18.15 30.00 -24.95
CA PRO A 14 19.35 30.21 -25.75
C PRO A 14 19.48 29.05 -26.76
N PRO A 15 19.80 29.33 -28.04
CA PRO A 15 19.92 28.28 -29.05
C PRO A 15 21.03 27.30 -28.62
N GLU A 16 20.71 26.01 -28.57
CA GLU A 16 21.71 24.95 -28.40
C GLU A 16 22.68 25.03 -29.59
N THR A 17 23.92 25.44 -29.34
CA THR A 17 24.96 25.51 -30.37
C THR A 17 25.66 24.16 -30.48
N ALA A 18 26.21 23.84 -31.65
CA ALA A 18 27.03 22.63 -31.85
C ALA A 18 28.20 22.55 -30.84
N GLU A 19 28.67 23.70 -30.34
CA GLU A 19 29.67 23.80 -29.27
C GLU A 19 29.14 23.34 -27.91
N THR A 20 27.87 23.62 -27.59
CA THR A 20 27.24 23.14 -26.34
C THR A 20 27.01 21.63 -26.38
N GLU A 21 26.69 21.09 -27.56
CA GLU A 21 26.50 19.66 -27.78
C GLU A 21 27.82 18.87 -27.72
N MET A 22 28.88 19.40 -28.35
CA MET A 22 30.24 18.85 -28.27
C MET A 22 30.80 18.88 -26.85
N MET A 23 30.65 19.99 -26.12
CA MET A 23 31.09 20.12 -24.72
C MET A 23 30.36 19.12 -23.82
N ARG A 24 29.06 18.88 -24.05
CA ARG A 24 28.28 17.89 -23.31
C ARG A 24 28.77 16.46 -23.57
N LEU A 25 29.10 16.13 -24.81
CA LEU A 25 29.65 14.82 -25.18
C LEU A 25 31.05 14.57 -24.57
N GLU A 26 31.91 15.58 -24.49
CA GLU A 26 33.22 15.47 -23.84
C GLU A 26 33.11 15.30 -22.32
N VAL A 27 32.18 16.03 -21.68
CA VAL A 27 31.84 15.89 -20.26
C VAL A 27 31.26 14.50 -19.97
N GLU A 28 30.38 13.98 -20.83
CA GLU A 28 29.80 12.63 -20.68
C GLU A 28 30.83 11.51 -20.88
N ALA A 29 31.91 11.73 -21.65
CA ALA A 29 32.93 10.73 -21.90
C ALA A 29 34.00 10.64 -20.79
N ASN A 30 34.41 11.75 -20.17
CA ASN A 30 35.49 11.75 -19.18
C ASN A 30 35.00 11.42 -17.75
N PRO A 31 35.48 10.32 -17.12
CA PRO A 31 35.05 9.93 -15.78
C PRO A 31 35.46 10.91 -14.66
N GLU A 32 36.61 11.59 -14.78
CA GLU A 32 37.07 12.56 -13.78
C GLU A 32 36.21 13.82 -13.77
N VAL A 33 35.83 14.30 -14.96
CA VAL A 33 34.92 15.45 -15.11
C VAL A 33 33.53 15.11 -14.55
N ARG A 34 33.03 13.90 -14.81
CA ARG A 34 31.77 13.42 -14.20
C ARG A 34 31.84 13.35 -12.68
N LEU A 35 32.95 12.86 -12.11
CA LEU A 35 33.14 12.80 -10.67
C LEU A 35 33.12 14.20 -10.05
N ALA A 36 33.90 15.14 -10.61
CA ALA A 36 33.93 16.53 -10.15
C ALA A 36 32.55 17.20 -10.21
N MET A 37 31.76 16.91 -11.25
CA MET A 37 30.38 17.38 -11.37
C MET A 37 29.49 16.79 -10.26
N PHE A 38 29.60 15.50 -9.97
CA PHE A 38 28.85 14.87 -8.87
C PHE A 38 29.22 15.43 -7.51
N GLU A 39 30.51 15.67 -7.24
CA GLU A 39 30.97 16.29 -5.99
C GLU A 39 30.39 17.70 -5.83
N LYS A 40 30.35 18.49 -6.91
CA LYS A 40 29.70 19.80 -6.88
C LYS A 40 28.19 19.73 -6.69
N LEU A 41 27.51 18.77 -7.32
CA LEU A 41 26.09 18.54 -7.05
C LEU A 41 25.84 18.12 -5.61
N ALA A 42 26.70 17.29 -5.02
CA ALA A 42 26.61 16.87 -3.64
C ALA A 42 26.83 18.04 -2.66
N GLU A 43 27.77 18.94 -2.96
CA GLU A 43 28.00 20.18 -2.20
C GLU A 43 26.76 21.09 -2.21
N LEU A 44 26.06 21.18 -3.35
CA LEU A 44 24.86 21.99 -3.49
C LEU A 44 23.58 21.32 -2.98
N ALA A 45 23.56 19.99 -2.86
CA ALA A 45 22.37 19.22 -2.50
C ALA A 45 21.68 19.69 -1.20
N PRO A 46 22.39 20.03 -0.10
CA PRO A 46 21.75 20.54 1.11
C PRO A 46 20.97 21.85 0.87
N ARG A 47 21.49 22.74 0.03
CA ARG A 47 20.82 24.00 -0.33
C ARG A 47 19.57 23.74 -1.16
N PHE A 48 19.63 22.82 -2.11
CA PHE A 48 18.46 22.39 -2.89
C PHE A 48 17.38 21.79 -1.99
N ALA A 49 17.76 20.88 -1.09
CA ALA A 49 16.83 20.26 -0.14
C ALA A 49 16.16 21.31 0.77
N GLN A 50 16.93 22.29 1.27
CA GLN A 50 16.39 23.38 2.08
C GLN A 50 15.38 24.22 1.28
N ALA A 51 15.73 24.64 0.06
CA ALA A 51 14.83 25.42 -0.80
C ALA A 51 13.54 24.65 -1.11
N GLN A 52 13.65 23.36 -1.44
CA GLN A 52 12.51 22.48 -1.68
C GLN A 52 11.60 22.39 -0.46
N ASN A 53 12.16 22.21 0.74
CA ASN A 53 11.42 22.14 2.00
C ASN A 53 10.68 23.46 2.30
N THR A 54 11.32 24.60 2.06
CA THR A 54 10.69 25.92 2.19
C THR A 54 9.50 26.07 1.24
N ILE A 55 9.67 25.69 -0.03
CA ILE A 55 8.58 25.75 -1.03
C ILE A 55 7.43 24.83 -0.63
N LEU A 56 7.73 23.58 -0.23
CA LEU A 56 6.74 22.61 0.20
C LEU A 56 5.87 23.15 1.34
N ALA A 57 6.49 23.68 2.38
CA ALA A 57 5.77 24.18 3.53
C ALA A 57 4.99 25.48 3.24
N ALA A 58 5.52 26.35 2.37
CA ALA A 58 4.85 27.59 1.97
C ALA A 58 3.62 27.36 1.08
N MET A 59 3.71 26.38 0.15
CA MET A 59 2.73 26.20 -0.92
C MET A 59 1.69 25.10 -0.66
N THR A 60 1.83 24.37 0.45
CA THR A 60 0.88 23.31 0.84
C THR A 60 0.13 23.64 2.12
N TYR A 61 -1.05 23.05 2.25
CA TYR A 61 -1.95 23.11 3.39
C TYR A 61 -2.09 21.74 4.04
N ALA A 62 -2.58 21.69 5.26
CA ALA A 62 -2.80 20.46 6.00
C ALA A 62 -3.59 19.40 5.21
N GLY A 63 -4.70 19.82 4.59
CA GLY A 63 -5.59 18.93 3.84
C GLY A 63 -5.03 18.43 2.50
N ASP A 64 -3.86 18.91 2.07
CA ASP A 64 -3.21 18.46 0.84
C ASP A 64 -2.47 17.14 1.00
N TRP A 65 -2.17 16.78 2.24
CA TRP A 65 -1.35 15.64 2.56
C TRP A 65 -2.22 14.47 3.04
N LEU A 66 -1.92 13.30 2.51
CA LEU A 66 -2.53 12.03 2.89
C LEU A 66 -1.46 11.07 3.35
N GLU A 67 -1.68 10.42 4.48
CA GLU A 67 -0.80 9.36 4.96
C GLU A 67 -1.22 8.02 4.34
N PHE A 68 -0.27 7.35 3.70
CA PHE A 68 -0.38 5.99 3.19
C PHE A 68 0.79 5.15 3.70
N SER A 69 0.52 4.23 4.63
CA SER A 69 1.52 3.25 5.12
C SER A 69 2.84 3.88 5.59
N GLY A 70 2.78 4.92 6.43
CA GLY A 70 3.97 5.62 6.92
C GLY A 70 4.62 6.58 5.90
N MET A 71 4.01 6.76 4.73
CA MET A 71 4.45 7.71 3.70
C MET A 71 3.41 8.81 3.50
N MET A 72 3.86 10.06 3.53
CA MET A 72 3.06 11.23 3.20
C MET A 72 3.03 11.44 1.68
N CYS A 73 1.82 11.51 1.15
CA CYS A 73 1.55 11.68 -0.27
C CYS A 73 0.78 12.97 -0.50
N LEU A 74 1.29 13.77 -1.45
CA LEU A 74 0.69 15.03 -1.84
C LEU A 74 -0.47 14.81 -2.83
N LYS A 75 -1.59 15.50 -2.62
CA LYS A 75 -2.70 15.56 -3.58
C LYS A 75 -2.32 16.36 -4.82
N SER A 76 -2.94 16.05 -5.96
CA SER A 76 -2.66 16.71 -7.25
C SER A 76 -2.80 18.23 -7.21
N ALA A 77 -3.85 18.76 -6.56
CA ALA A 77 -4.06 20.21 -6.44
C ALA A 77 -2.89 20.96 -5.77
N ALA A 78 -2.21 20.32 -4.81
CA ALA A 78 -1.09 20.93 -4.13
C ALA A 78 0.20 20.83 -4.95
N ALA A 79 0.38 19.73 -5.68
CA ALA A 79 1.46 19.62 -6.67
C ALA A 79 1.33 20.71 -7.76
N GLU A 80 0.11 20.99 -8.22
CA GLU A 80 -0.15 22.08 -9.17
C GLU A 80 0.14 23.47 -8.58
N ARG A 81 -0.16 23.71 -7.30
CA ARG A 81 0.22 24.97 -6.63
C ARG A 81 1.73 25.17 -6.62
N ILE A 82 2.50 24.15 -6.25
CA ILE A 82 3.96 24.20 -6.24
C ILE A 82 4.50 24.45 -7.64
N ALA A 83 3.93 23.76 -8.64
CA ALA A 83 4.38 23.85 -10.02
C ALA A 83 4.27 25.27 -10.64
N ARG A 84 3.46 26.17 -10.06
CA ARG A 84 3.39 27.58 -10.49
C ARG A 84 4.71 28.33 -10.39
N LEU A 85 5.64 27.84 -9.56
CA LEU A 85 6.96 28.44 -9.38
C LEU A 85 7.97 28.00 -10.44
N PHE A 86 7.61 27.04 -11.30
CA PHE A 86 8.54 26.38 -12.21
C PHE A 86 8.03 26.37 -13.65
N PRO A 87 8.91 26.53 -14.64
CA PRO A 87 8.54 26.42 -16.04
C PRO A 87 8.42 24.94 -16.45
N TYR A 88 7.27 24.33 -16.14
CA TYR A 88 6.97 22.97 -16.57
C TYR A 88 6.12 22.96 -17.85
N LYS A 89 6.30 21.93 -18.67
CA LYS A 89 5.50 21.66 -19.85
C LYS A 89 4.94 20.24 -19.78
N ILE A 90 3.67 20.09 -20.14
CA ILE A 90 3.13 18.79 -20.53
C ILE A 90 3.44 18.63 -22.01
N GLU A 91 4.13 17.56 -22.37
CA GLU A 91 4.56 17.35 -23.74
C GLU A 91 3.40 16.96 -24.64
N ASP A 92 3.56 17.22 -25.93
CA ASP A 92 2.62 16.78 -26.95
C ASP A 92 2.55 15.25 -27.00
N GLY A 93 1.42 14.71 -27.49
CA GLY A 93 1.22 13.26 -27.59
C GLY A 93 0.74 12.59 -26.30
N VAL A 94 0.08 13.33 -25.39
CA VAL A 94 -0.67 12.72 -24.29
C VAL A 94 -1.74 11.79 -24.87
N VAL A 95 -1.66 10.51 -24.52
CA VAL A 95 -2.60 9.49 -24.96
C VAL A 95 -3.70 9.35 -23.91
N SER A 96 -4.96 9.26 -24.36
CA SER A 96 -6.09 8.91 -23.49
C SER A 96 -6.78 7.67 -24.01
N ARG A 97 -7.06 6.71 -23.14
CA ARG A 97 -7.84 5.50 -23.47
C ARG A 97 -8.91 5.22 -22.43
N ARG A 98 -10.00 4.61 -22.88
CA ARG A 98 -11.07 4.07 -22.03
C ARG A 98 -10.88 2.56 -21.97
N GLU A 99 -10.83 2.03 -20.76
CA GLU A 99 -10.71 0.60 -20.50
C GLU A 99 -11.96 0.12 -19.79
N GLU A 100 -12.68 -0.80 -20.40
CA GLU A 100 -13.85 -1.44 -19.81
C GLU A 100 -13.43 -2.66 -18.98
N PHE A 101 -14.12 -2.90 -17.87
CA PHE A 101 -13.89 -4.06 -17.02
C PHE A 101 -15.21 -4.56 -16.42
N THR A 102 -15.19 -5.73 -15.79
CA THR A 102 -16.34 -6.28 -15.07
C THR A 102 -15.87 -6.81 -13.72
N ASP A 103 -16.56 -6.43 -12.66
CA ASP A 103 -16.29 -6.85 -11.29
C ASP A 103 -17.57 -7.41 -10.62
N ALA A 104 -17.52 -7.67 -9.32
CA ALA A 104 -18.65 -8.20 -8.56
C ALA A 104 -19.86 -7.23 -8.47
N ILE A 105 -19.66 -5.95 -8.76
CA ILE A 105 -20.71 -4.92 -8.78
C ILE A 105 -21.33 -4.85 -10.19
N GLY A 106 -20.55 -5.15 -11.23
CA GLY A 106 -21.03 -5.25 -12.61
C GLY A 106 -19.99 -4.74 -13.61
N LYS A 107 -20.46 -4.36 -14.81
CA LYS A 107 -19.61 -3.67 -15.80
C LYS A 107 -19.20 -2.31 -15.28
N GLY A 108 -17.99 -1.87 -15.61
CA GLY A 108 -17.48 -0.55 -15.28
C GLY A 108 -16.42 -0.13 -16.29
N TYR A 109 -15.93 1.10 -16.19
CA TYR A 109 -14.86 1.58 -17.04
C TYR A 109 -13.91 2.51 -16.28
N ARG A 110 -12.69 2.62 -16.77
CA ARG A 110 -11.71 3.60 -16.30
C ARG A 110 -11.14 4.38 -17.47
N ILE A 111 -10.83 5.64 -17.23
CA ILE A 111 -10.13 6.48 -18.20
C ILE A 111 -8.69 6.59 -17.74
N VAL A 112 -7.76 6.33 -18.66
CA VAL A 112 -6.33 6.38 -18.43
C VAL A 112 -5.73 7.45 -19.34
N TYR A 113 -4.95 8.36 -18.74
CA TYR A 113 -4.10 9.32 -19.42
C TYR A 113 -2.64 8.94 -19.20
N GLU A 114 -1.84 8.94 -20.25
CA GLU A 114 -0.40 8.67 -20.18
C GLU A 114 0.37 9.61 -21.10
N GLY A 115 1.60 9.96 -20.71
CA GLY A 115 2.41 10.90 -21.47
C GLY A 115 3.61 11.38 -20.69
N TYR A 116 4.27 12.39 -21.24
CA TYR A 116 5.49 12.97 -20.69
C TYR A 116 5.25 14.40 -20.20
N ALA A 117 6.03 14.77 -19.19
CA ALA A 117 6.17 16.15 -18.76
C ALA A 117 7.65 16.48 -18.61
N SER A 118 8.00 17.74 -18.85
CA SER A 118 9.37 18.22 -18.76
C SER A 118 9.48 19.52 -17.97
N CYS A 119 10.63 19.71 -17.33
CA CYS A 119 11.01 20.93 -16.64
C CYS A 119 12.53 21.00 -16.59
N GLN A 120 13.13 22.07 -17.14
CA GLN A 120 14.57 22.34 -17.06
C GLN A 120 15.47 21.13 -17.44
N GLY A 121 15.24 20.53 -18.60
CA GLY A 121 16.02 19.39 -19.10
C GLY A 121 15.68 18.03 -18.46
N ARG A 122 14.88 18.00 -17.39
CA ARG A 122 14.33 16.76 -16.83
C ARG A 122 13.03 16.40 -17.53
N ARG A 123 12.92 15.15 -17.97
CA ARG A 123 11.72 14.57 -18.58
C ARG A 123 11.24 13.37 -17.78
N VAL A 124 9.94 13.28 -17.52
CA VAL A 124 9.33 12.17 -16.78
C VAL A 124 8.11 11.65 -17.51
N TRP A 125 7.92 10.34 -17.48
CA TRP A 125 6.68 9.70 -17.89
C TRP A 125 5.77 9.51 -16.68
N ALA A 126 4.46 9.71 -16.85
CA ALA A 126 3.49 9.37 -15.83
C ALA A 126 2.15 8.92 -16.43
N MET A 127 1.34 8.32 -15.56
CA MET A 127 -0.01 7.89 -15.86
C MET A 127 -0.98 8.43 -14.81
N GLY A 128 -2.16 8.84 -15.24
CA GLY A 128 -3.32 9.14 -14.41
C GLY A 128 -4.48 8.25 -14.78
N CYS A 129 -5.17 7.71 -13.78
CA CYS A 129 -6.31 6.82 -13.99
C CYS A 129 -7.44 7.22 -13.05
N TYR A 130 -8.67 7.16 -13.53
CA TYR A 130 -9.86 7.32 -12.69
C TYR A 130 -10.97 6.39 -13.17
N SER A 131 -11.71 5.81 -12.23
CA SER A 131 -12.67 4.73 -12.48
C SER A 131 -14.11 5.17 -12.24
N SER A 132 -15.05 4.60 -13.01
CA SER A 132 -16.49 4.68 -12.75
C SER A 132 -16.90 3.98 -11.46
N ARG A 133 -15.99 3.26 -10.80
CA ARG A 133 -16.18 2.64 -9.48
C ARG A 133 -15.60 3.44 -8.31
N GLU A 134 -15.10 4.65 -8.56
CA GLU A 134 -14.63 5.52 -7.48
C GLU A 134 -15.81 6.01 -6.63
N ALA A 135 -15.73 5.84 -5.32
CA ALA A 135 -16.83 6.11 -4.39
C ALA A 135 -17.38 7.54 -4.52
N PHE A 136 -16.52 8.52 -4.79
CA PHE A 136 -16.91 9.93 -4.94
C PHE A 136 -17.87 10.16 -6.12
N VAL A 137 -17.69 9.44 -7.23
CA VAL A 137 -18.53 9.59 -8.43
C VAL A 137 -19.69 8.60 -8.42
N ALA A 138 -19.39 7.37 -7.99
CA ALA A 138 -20.26 6.23 -8.12
C ALA A 138 -21.22 6.04 -6.94
N ARG A 139 -21.03 6.75 -5.80
CA ARG A 139 -21.96 6.68 -4.67
C ARG A 139 -22.79 7.94 -4.52
N LYS A 140 -24.08 7.77 -4.21
CA LYS A 140 -24.99 8.83 -3.77
C LYS A 140 -25.85 8.26 -2.63
N GLY A 141 -25.88 8.95 -1.49
CA GLY A 141 -26.63 8.46 -0.32
C GLY A 141 -26.16 7.12 0.25
N GLY A 142 -24.93 6.68 -0.05
CA GLY A 142 -24.38 5.39 0.40
C GLY A 142 -24.62 4.22 -0.57
N GLU A 143 -25.45 4.41 -1.59
CA GLU A 143 -25.75 3.41 -2.62
C GLU A 143 -24.92 3.65 -3.88
N TRP A 144 -24.67 2.57 -4.64
CA TRP A 144 -23.98 2.65 -5.93
C TRP A 144 -24.97 3.08 -7.01
N LYS A 145 -24.58 4.09 -7.79
CA LYS A 145 -25.33 4.54 -8.96
C LYS A 145 -25.26 3.52 -10.08
N ALA A 146 -26.28 3.52 -10.92
CA ALA A 146 -26.22 2.87 -12.22
C ALA A 146 -25.18 3.54 -13.11
N ASP A 147 -24.58 2.78 -14.03
CA ASP A 147 -23.51 3.26 -14.90
C ASP A 147 -23.98 4.43 -15.81
N GLU A 148 -25.27 4.45 -16.17
CA GLU A 148 -25.89 5.50 -16.99
C GLU A 148 -25.99 6.85 -16.26
N GLU A 149 -26.01 6.85 -14.93
CA GLU A 149 -26.03 8.07 -14.12
C GLU A 149 -24.63 8.68 -13.91
N ILE A 150 -23.59 7.98 -14.36
CA ILE A 150 -22.20 8.39 -14.19
C ILE A 150 -21.80 9.29 -15.34
N ASN A 151 -21.54 10.56 -15.02
CA ASN A 151 -21.03 11.52 -15.99
C ASN A 151 -19.56 11.22 -16.36
N GLU A 152 -19.33 10.70 -17.58
CA GLU A 152 -18.01 10.37 -18.10
C GLU A 152 -17.03 11.56 -18.07
N ASN A 153 -17.52 12.79 -18.31
CA ASN A 153 -16.66 13.98 -18.30
C ASN A 153 -16.02 14.23 -16.93
N ASN A 154 -16.71 13.89 -15.83
CA ASN A 154 -16.14 13.99 -14.49
C ASN A 154 -14.99 12.99 -14.31
N ILE A 155 -15.14 11.77 -14.81
CA ILE A 155 -14.10 10.73 -14.77
C ILE A 155 -12.90 11.15 -15.63
N ARG A 156 -13.16 11.67 -16.83
CA ARG A 156 -12.12 12.15 -17.75
C ARG A 156 -11.29 13.27 -17.13
N ARG A 157 -11.96 14.29 -16.58
CA ARG A 157 -11.30 15.42 -15.89
C ARG A 157 -10.51 14.96 -14.67
N ALA A 158 -11.08 14.05 -13.87
CA ALA A 158 -10.38 13.49 -12.73
C ALA A 158 -9.13 12.71 -13.16
N ALA A 159 -9.23 11.82 -14.13
CA ALA A 159 -8.09 11.05 -14.65
C ALA A 159 -6.97 11.96 -15.17
N TYR A 160 -7.33 13.02 -15.90
CA TYR A 160 -6.38 14.03 -16.36
C TYR A 160 -5.72 14.78 -15.20
N HIS A 161 -6.49 15.20 -14.19
CA HIS A 161 -5.96 15.85 -12.98
C HIS A 161 -5.00 14.93 -12.20
N TYR A 162 -5.26 13.63 -12.14
CA TYR A 162 -4.33 12.65 -11.58
C TYR A 162 -3.05 12.53 -12.42
N PHE A 163 -3.17 12.53 -13.75
CA PHE A 163 -2.02 12.50 -14.66
C PHE A 163 -1.10 13.71 -14.43
N ILE A 164 -1.66 14.93 -14.46
CA ILE A 164 -0.92 16.17 -14.18
C ILE A 164 -0.26 16.11 -12.80
N GLY A 165 -1.02 15.81 -11.75
CA GLY A 165 -0.45 15.69 -10.41
C GLY A 165 0.68 14.66 -10.33
N ASN A 166 0.56 13.54 -11.03
CA ASN A 166 1.60 12.51 -11.07
C ASN A 166 2.85 12.94 -11.85
N CYS A 167 2.71 13.68 -12.93
CA CYS A 167 3.82 14.32 -13.65
C CYS A 167 4.58 15.27 -12.72
N LEU A 168 3.88 16.22 -12.11
CA LEU A 168 4.48 17.26 -11.25
C LEU A 168 5.18 16.66 -10.04
N LYS A 169 4.54 15.69 -9.36
CA LYS A 169 5.18 14.98 -8.23
C LYS A 169 6.45 14.23 -8.66
N SER A 170 6.53 13.75 -9.89
CA SER A 170 7.74 13.06 -10.41
C SER A 170 8.84 14.03 -10.81
N LEU A 171 8.48 15.15 -11.44
CA LEU A 171 9.42 16.20 -11.85
C LEU A 171 10.13 16.77 -10.61
N PHE A 172 9.36 17.10 -9.58
CA PHE A 172 9.86 17.81 -8.40
C PHE A 172 10.24 16.90 -7.23
N GLY A 173 10.17 15.57 -7.40
CA GLY A 173 10.56 14.62 -6.34
C GLY A 173 9.67 14.68 -5.10
N LEU A 174 8.36 14.86 -5.27
CA LEU A 174 7.38 15.06 -4.18
C LEU A 174 6.57 13.79 -3.86
N ARG A 175 7.06 12.61 -4.24
CA ARG A 175 6.38 11.34 -4.00
C ARG A 175 6.88 10.69 -2.72
N ALA A 176 5.93 10.16 -1.95
CA ALA A 176 6.18 9.24 -0.84
C ALA A 176 7.26 9.73 0.14
N ILE A 177 7.02 10.90 0.75
CA ILE A 177 7.92 11.46 1.77
C ILE A 177 7.67 10.70 3.08
N PRO A 178 8.68 10.13 3.76
CA PRO A 178 8.49 9.50 5.06
C PRO A 178 7.81 10.45 6.06
N VAL A 179 6.88 9.94 6.88
CA VAL A 179 6.14 10.76 7.86
C VAL A 179 7.08 11.58 8.74
N GLU A 180 8.13 10.96 9.28
CA GLU A 180 9.12 11.63 10.14
C GLU A 180 9.80 12.81 9.44
N GLU A 181 10.11 12.68 8.15
CA GLU A 181 10.75 13.75 7.40
C GLU A 181 9.74 14.86 7.05
N TRP A 182 8.52 14.49 6.71
CA TRP A 182 7.43 15.43 6.50
C TRP A 182 7.16 16.25 7.77
N GLU A 183 7.11 15.62 8.95
CA GLU A 183 6.92 16.29 10.23
C GLU A 183 8.03 17.32 10.49
N LYS A 184 9.30 16.97 10.25
CA LYS A 184 10.42 17.92 10.36
C LYS A 184 10.28 19.11 9.42
N VAL A 185 9.85 18.87 8.17
CA VAL A 185 9.67 19.94 7.18
C VAL A 185 8.53 20.88 7.60
N MET A 186 7.41 20.34 8.07
CA MET A 186 6.24 21.14 8.47
C MET A 186 6.46 21.87 9.79
N ALA A 187 7.13 21.24 10.76
CA ALA A 187 7.43 21.84 12.07
C ALA A 187 8.28 23.13 11.94
N LYS A 188 9.22 23.15 10.98
CA LYS A 188 10.07 24.34 10.71
C LYS A 188 9.30 25.57 10.24
N THR A 189 8.02 25.44 9.91
CA THR A 189 7.18 26.54 9.40
C THR A 189 6.01 26.90 10.32
N GLY A 190 6.00 26.37 11.55
CA GLY A 190 4.95 26.67 12.52
C GLY A 190 3.60 26.04 12.19
N ARG A 191 3.58 24.96 11.39
CA ARG A 191 2.37 24.20 11.03
C ARG A 191 2.42 22.71 11.46
N PRO A 192 2.73 22.37 12.73
CA PRO A 192 2.83 20.97 13.16
C PRO A 192 1.47 20.26 13.22
N ASP A 193 0.37 20.97 13.47
CA ASP A 193 -0.95 20.37 13.77
C ASP A 193 -1.88 20.23 12.55
N ALA A 194 -1.29 20.10 11.36
CA ALA A 194 -2.03 19.85 10.15
C ALA A 194 -2.79 18.52 10.27
N LYS A 195 -4.11 18.55 10.46
CA LYS A 195 -4.97 17.35 10.36
C LYS A 195 -4.77 16.71 8.98
N THR A 196 -3.91 15.71 8.90
CA THR A 196 -3.68 14.93 7.70
C THR A 196 -4.79 13.89 7.57
N GLY A 197 -5.25 13.65 6.35
CA GLY A 197 -6.17 12.55 6.10
C GLY A 197 -5.39 11.24 6.16
N LYS A 198 -5.60 10.41 7.18
CA LYS A 198 -5.15 9.02 7.13
C LYS A 198 -6.09 8.25 6.23
N VAL A 199 -5.56 7.58 5.21
CA VAL A 199 -6.33 6.60 4.47
C VAL A 199 -6.13 5.26 5.16
N PRO A 200 -7.09 4.78 5.96
CA PRO A 200 -6.97 3.44 6.51
C PRO A 200 -7.02 2.49 5.33
N PHE A 201 -5.91 1.80 5.08
CA PHE A 201 -5.99 0.58 4.29
C PHE A 201 -6.90 -0.35 5.08
N LYS A 202 -8.10 -0.60 4.54
CA LYS A 202 -8.95 -1.68 5.05
C LYS A 202 -8.06 -2.90 5.01
N SER A 203 -7.72 -3.43 6.18
CA SER A 203 -6.92 -4.64 6.30
C SER A 203 -7.55 -5.64 5.34
N GLY A 204 -6.81 -5.96 4.27
CA GLY A 204 -7.31 -6.89 3.29
C GLY A 204 -7.69 -8.16 4.03
N THR A 205 -8.71 -8.86 3.56
CA THR A 205 -9.10 -10.19 4.07
C THR A 205 -7.99 -11.26 3.87
N LYS A 206 -6.76 -10.84 3.56
CA LYS A 206 -5.53 -11.61 3.65
C LYS A 206 -4.65 -10.97 4.74
N GLY A 207 -4.59 -11.65 5.88
CA GLY A 207 -4.17 -11.11 7.16
C GLY A 207 -2.71 -10.71 7.29
N GLY A 208 -2.49 -9.43 7.59
CA GLY A 208 -1.41 -9.02 8.47
C GLY A 208 -1.71 -9.53 9.88
N THR A 209 -0.71 -10.10 10.56
CA THR A 209 -0.85 -10.50 11.97
C THR A 209 -0.98 -9.23 12.79
N SER A 210 -2.12 -9.02 13.44
CA SER A 210 -2.24 -7.95 14.41
C SER A 210 -1.50 -8.32 15.70
N THR A 211 -1.10 -7.34 16.51
CA THR A 211 -0.49 -7.61 17.83
C THR A 211 -1.40 -8.48 18.71
N ASP A 212 -2.73 -8.37 18.54
CA ASP A 212 -3.75 -9.20 19.19
C ASP A 212 -3.71 -10.67 18.71
N ASP A 213 -3.45 -10.92 17.42
CA ASP A 213 -3.30 -12.27 16.90
C ASP A 213 -2.09 -12.97 17.53
N SER A 214 -0.95 -12.28 17.70
CA SER A 214 0.26 -12.88 18.30
C SER A 214 0.03 -13.36 19.75
N ALA A 215 -0.72 -12.59 20.55
CA ALA A 215 -1.08 -12.98 21.92
C ALA A 215 -2.00 -14.21 21.91
N LYS A 216 -3.03 -14.21 21.06
CA LYS A 216 -3.96 -15.34 20.90
C LYS A 216 -3.27 -16.61 20.38
N GLN A 217 -2.27 -16.48 19.50
CA GLN A 217 -1.45 -17.60 19.02
C GLN A 217 -0.62 -18.20 20.16
N ALA A 218 -0.02 -17.38 21.03
CA ALA A 218 0.71 -17.84 22.19
C ALA A 218 -0.22 -18.58 23.18
N GLU A 219 -1.41 -18.03 23.46
CA GLU A 219 -2.42 -18.70 24.28
C GLU A 219 -2.87 -20.04 23.68
N LEU A 220 -3.02 -20.12 22.36
CA LEU A 220 -3.39 -21.36 21.68
C LEU A 220 -2.30 -22.42 21.85
N CYS A 221 -1.02 -22.04 21.71
CA CYS A 221 0.10 -22.94 21.95
C CYS A 221 0.10 -23.50 23.37
N THR A 222 -0.12 -22.64 24.38
CA THR A 222 -0.20 -23.06 25.78
C THR A 222 -1.35 -24.04 26.00
N ALA A 223 -2.55 -23.75 25.47
CA ALA A 223 -3.70 -24.65 25.60
C ALA A 223 -3.45 -26.01 24.92
N CYS A 224 -2.79 -26.04 23.76
CA CYS A 224 -2.43 -27.29 23.09
C CYS A 224 -1.42 -28.10 23.92
N GLN A 225 -0.44 -27.44 24.55
CA GLN A 225 0.51 -28.10 25.43
C GLN A 225 -0.17 -28.68 26.67
N THR A 226 -1.14 -27.98 27.25
CA THR A 226 -1.93 -28.51 28.39
C THR A 226 -2.65 -29.81 28.02
N ILE A 227 -3.27 -29.88 26.83
CA ILE A 227 -3.94 -31.10 26.34
C ILE A 227 -2.95 -32.26 26.23
N VAL A 228 -1.78 -32.00 25.64
CA VAL A 228 -0.73 -33.02 25.44
C VAL A 228 -0.13 -33.49 26.76
N ASN A 229 0.14 -32.57 27.68
CA ASN A 229 0.69 -32.90 29.00
C ASN A 229 -0.30 -33.69 29.86
N ALA A 230 -1.61 -33.55 29.62
CA ALA A 230 -2.65 -34.39 30.22
C ALA A 230 -2.76 -35.79 29.56
N GLY A 231 -1.94 -36.11 28.54
CA GLY A 231 -1.93 -37.41 27.88
C GLY A 231 -2.91 -37.54 26.71
N PHE A 232 -3.41 -36.42 26.18
CA PHE A 232 -4.42 -36.42 25.13
C PHE A 232 -3.94 -35.77 23.82
N GLY A 233 -4.49 -36.26 22.71
CA GLY A 233 -4.50 -35.63 21.40
C GLY A 233 -5.93 -35.19 21.01
N VAL A 234 -6.11 -34.83 19.75
CA VAL A 234 -7.42 -34.41 19.21
C VAL A 234 -7.72 -35.11 17.90
N GLU A 235 -8.98 -35.48 17.69
CA GLU A 235 -9.47 -36.05 16.44
C GLU A 235 -10.85 -35.50 16.09
N HIS A 236 -11.19 -35.48 14.80
CA HIS A 236 -12.52 -35.10 14.33
C HIS A 236 -13.41 -36.34 14.19
N HIS A 237 -14.50 -36.36 14.96
CA HIS A 237 -15.57 -37.34 14.82
C HIS A 237 -16.87 -36.61 14.46
N GLU A 238 -17.45 -36.93 13.30
CA GLU A 238 -18.71 -36.33 12.81
C GLU A 238 -18.68 -34.79 12.75
N GLY A 239 -17.53 -34.21 12.37
CA GLY A 239 -17.35 -32.75 12.27
C GLY A 239 -17.22 -32.03 13.61
N LYS A 240 -17.01 -32.76 14.71
CA LYS A 240 -16.68 -32.20 16.03
C LYS A 240 -15.32 -32.72 16.50
N VAL A 241 -14.52 -31.83 17.10
CA VAL A 241 -13.26 -32.21 17.73
C VAL A 241 -13.52 -32.88 19.07
N LYS A 242 -12.90 -34.04 19.30
CA LYS A 242 -12.92 -34.77 20.58
C LYS A 242 -11.48 -35.04 21.06
N LEU A 243 -11.34 -35.22 22.37
CA LEU A 243 -10.09 -35.73 22.96
C LEU A 243 -9.93 -37.21 22.63
N MET A 244 -8.71 -37.61 22.34
CA MET A 244 -8.29 -38.99 22.14
C MET A 244 -7.05 -39.25 23.00
N GLN A 245 -6.91 -40.44 23.59
CA GLN A 245 -5.67 -40.78 24.30
C GLN A 245 -4.49 -40.80 23.32
N LEU A 246 -3.34 -40.29 23.75
CA LEU A 246 -2.12 -40.39 22.95
C LEU A 246 -1.76 -41.87 22.75
N SER A 247 -1.24 -42.18 21.56
CA SER A 247 -0.62 -43.49 21.31
C SER A 247 0.64 -43.66 22.17
N ASP A 248 1.04 -44.90 22.45
CA ASP A 248 2.27 -45.20 23.20
C ASP A 248 3.49 -44.50 22.59
N ASP A 249 3.59 -44.49 21.25
CA ASP A 249 4.64 -43.80 20.49
C ASP A 249 4.64 -42.27 20.69
N ASP A 250 3.46 -41.65 20.78
CA ASP A 250 3.35 -40.21 20.99
C ASP A 250 3.51 -39.85 22.47
N PHE A 251 3.12 -40.73 23.39
CA PHE A 251 3.38 -40.59 24.82
C PHE A 251 4.88 -40.65 25.14
N GLU A 252 5.62 -41.58 24.52
CA GLU A 252 7.07 -41.67 24.64
C GLU A 252 7.76 -40.39 24.14
N LYS A 253 7.27 -39.79 23.04
CA LYS A 253 7.76 -38.50 22.53
C LYS A 253 7.50 -37.35 23.51
N VAL A 254 6.37 -37.35 24.20
CA VAL A 254 6.09 -36.37 25.26
C VAL A 254 7.07 -36.54 26.43
N SER A 255 7.29 -37.78 26.86
CA SER A 255 8.21 -38.11 27.98
C SER A 255 9.68 -37.77 27.70
N THR A 256 10.10 -37.79 26.42
CA THR A 256 11.46 -37.45 25.97
C THR A 256 11.65 -35.96 25.64
N GLY A 257 10.68 -35.11 26.00
CA GLY A 257 10.76 -33.66 25.85
C GLY A 257 10.32 -33.11 24.48
N LYS A 258 9.74 -33.93 23.61
CA LYS A 258 9.19 -33.52 22.29
C LYS A 258 7.69 -33.18 22.34
N SER A 259 7.18 -32.75 23.50
CA SER A 259 5.78 -32.36 23.69
C SER A 259 5.33 -31.23 22.76
N ILE A 260 6.25 -30.37 22.33
CA ILE A 260 6.00 -29.26 21.39
C ILE A 260 5.56 -29.78 20.01
N ASP A 261 6.17 -30.85 19.50
CA ASP A 261 5.83 -31.40 18.19
C ASP A 261 4.43 -32.00 18.18
N ILE A 262 4.05 -32.65 19.29
CA ILE A 262 2.70 -33.19 19.48
C ILE A 262 1.69 -32.04 19.68
N ALA A 263 2.05 -30.99 20.43
CA ALA A 263 1.19 -29.82 20.59
C ALA A 263 0.94 -29.11 19.23
N ARG A 264 1.93 -29.10 18.33
CA ARG A 264 1.75 -28.60 16.96
C ARG A 264 0.77 -29.47 16.17
N LYS A 265 0.84 -30.81 16.27
CA LYS A 265 -0.15 -31.71 15.65
C LYS A 265 -1.55 -31.45 16.19
N VAL A 266 -1.68 -31.25 17.51
CA VAL A 266 -2.97 -30.91 18.15
C VAL A 266 -3.52 -29.59 17.63
N CYS A 267 -2.68 -28.56 17.48
CA CYS A 267 -3.07 -27.27 16.89
C CYS A 267 -3.58 -27.41 15.44
N ILE A 268 -2.90 -28.23 14.62
CA ILE A 268 -3.33 -28.55 13.26
C ILE A 268 -4.68 -29.27 13.28
N GLY A 269 -4.85 -30.27 14.15
CA GLY A 269 -6.14 -30.96 14.31
C GLY A 269 -7.28 -30.02 14.71
N LEU A 270 -7.06 -29.15 15.70
CA LEU A 270 -8.04 -28.17 16.19
C LEU A 270 -8.46 -27.14 15.14
N SER A 271 -7.59 -26.85 14.18
CA SER A 271 -7.87 -25.86 13.15
C SER A 271 -8.39 -26.45 11.86
N ALA A 272 -8.42 -27.78 11.71
CA ALA A 272 -9.07 -28.45 10.60
C ALA A 272 -10.61 -28.35 10.72
N PHE A 273 -11.31 -28.25 9.60
CA PHE A 273 -12.78 -28.17 9.57
C PHE A 273 -13.34 -28.75 8.27
N PRO A 274 -14.59 -29.23 8.24
CA PRO A 274 -15.20 -29.79 7.03
C PRO A 274 -15.39 -28.72 5.95
N ASP A 275 -15.11 -29.06 4.69
CA ASP A 275 -15.29 -28.18 3.56
C ASP A 275 -16.78 -27.80 3.40
N LYS A 276 -17.03 -26.53 3.06
CA LYS A 276 -18.40 -26.01 2.92
C LYS A 276 -19.16 -26.62 1.75
N LYS A 277 -18.46 -27.01 0.69
CA LYS A 277 -19.03 -27.58 -0.54
C LYS A 277 -19.12 -29.10 -0.45
N ASP A 278 -18.19 -29.72 0.24
CA ASP A 278 -18.12 -31.18 0.40
C ASP A 278 -17.82 -31.55 1.86
N LYS A 279 -18.88 -31.79 2.64
CA LYS A 279 -18.76 -32.09 4.08
C LYS A 279 -18.00 -33.39 4.38
N THR A 280 -17.73 -34.22 3.35
CA THR A 280 -16.92 -35.44 3.49
C THR A 280 -15.42 -35.16 3.43
N LYS A 281 -15.02 -33.96 2.96
CA LYS A 281 -13.62 -33.53 2.88
C LYS A 281 -13.27 -32.57 3.99
N MET A 282 -12.11 -32.81 4.62
CA MET A 282 -11.56 -31.92 5.63
C MET A 282 -10.60 -30.92 5.00
N VAL A 283 -10.77 -29.64 5.32
CA VAL A 283 -9.78 -28.60 5.03
C VAL A 283 -8.62 -28.77 6.00
N ALA A 284 -7.40 -28.84 5.45
CA ALA A 284 -6.18 -29.04 6.21
C ALA A 284 -6.03 -27.96 7.31
N GLY A 285 -5.65 -28.42 8.50
CA GLY A 285 -5.28 -27.57 9.62
C GLY A 285 -4.06 -26.71 9.34
N LEU A 286 -3.90 -25.65 10.12
CA LEU A 286 -2.74 -24.77 10.10
C LEU A 286 -2.04 -24.80 11.46
N SER A 287 -0.74 -24.51 11.47
CA SER A 287 0.00 -24.31 12.72
C SER A 287 -0.37 -22.97 13.37
N ALA A 288 -0.07 -22.82 14.65
CA ALA A 288 -0.46 -21.63 15.43
C ALA A 288 0.03 -20.32 14.80
N ASP A 289 1.26 -20.27 14.30
CA ASP A 289 1.87 -19.12 13.62
C ASP A 289 1.16 -18.73 12.32
N GLN A 290 0.45 -19.66 11.70
CA GLN A 290 -0.30 -19.47 10.46
C GLN A 290 -1.77 -19.09 10.70
N LEU A 291 -2.29 -19.28 11.93
CA LEU A 291 -3.68 -18.99 12.27
C LEU A 291 -3.90 -17.52 12.57
N LYS A 292 -4.95 -16.93 11.98
CA LYS A 292 -5.32 -15.51 12.19
C LYS A 292 -6.84 -15.32 12.20
N GLY A 293 -7.30 -14.24 12.84
CA GLY A 293 -8.70 -13.82 12.81
C GLY A 293 -9.68 -14.90 13.30
N LYS A 294 -10.83 -15.03 12.63
CA LYS A 294 -11.92 -15.91 13.11
C LYS A 294 -11.52 -17.39 13.25
N ARG A 295 -10.60 -17.89 12.42
CA ARG A 295 -10.11 -19.27 12.53
C ARG A 295 -9.28 -19.46 13.80
N LEU A 296 -8.43 -18.49 14.14
CA LEU A 296 -7.66 -18.47 15.39
C LEU A 296 -8.59 -18.42 16.61
N GLU A 297 -9.61 -17.56 16.58
CA GLU A 297 -10.55 -17.42 17.69
C GLU A 297 -11.36 -18.70 17.97
N ILE A 298 -11.85 -19.36 16.91
CA ILE A 298 -12.59 -20.61 17.03
C ILE A 298 -11.67 -21.73 17.54
N SER A 299 -10.45 -21.85 17.00
CA SER A 299 -9.48 -22.86 17.45
C SER A 299 -9.05 -22.62 18.89
N LEU A 300 -8.83 -21.37 19.32
CA LEU A 300 -8.49 -21.02 20.70
C LEU A 300 -9.61 -21.34 21.68
N ALA A 301 -10.86 -20.95 21.36
CA ALA A 301 -12.01 -21.24 22.21
C ALA A 301 -12.22 -22.76 22.37
N THR A 302 -12.02 -23.52 21.30
CA THR A 302 -12.11 -24.99 21.31
C THR A 302 -10.96 -25.61 22.12
N ALA A 303 -9.73 -25.11 21.94
CA ALA A 303 -8.55 -25.58 22.66
C ALA A 303 -8.71 -25.38 24.17
N LYS A 304 -9.17 -24.20 24.63
CA LYS A 304 -9.40 -23.92 26.06
C LYS A 304 -10.41 -24.90 26.66
N LYS A 305 -11.56 -25.07 26.00
CA LYS A 305 -12.59 -26.01 26.46
C LYS A 305 -12.09 -27.46 26.56
N LEU A 306 -11.27 -27.89 25.61
CA LEU A 306 -10.70 -29.24 25.61
C LEU A 306 -9.56 -29.40 26.61
N ALA A 307 -8.77 -28.35 26.85
CA ALA A 307 -7.73 -28.35 27.88
C ALA A 307 -8.35 -28.49 29.28
N ASP A 308 -9.40 -27.74 29.58
CA ASP A 308 -10.12 -27.85 30.86
C ASP A 308 -10.66 -29.27 31.07
N LYS A 309 -11.26 -29.84 30.01
CA LYS A 309 -11.76 -31.21 30.05
C LYS A 309 -10.64 -32.24 30.22
N ALA A 310 -9.52 -32.09 29.52
CA ALA A 310 -8.38 -33.01 29.60
C ALA A 310 -7.79 -33.04 31.02
N VAL A 311 -7.72 -31.89 31.69
CA VAL A 311 -7.26 -31.80 33.09
C VAL A 311 -8.26 -32.46 34.05
N GLN A 312 -9.57 -32.34 33.80
CA GLN A 312 -10.59 -33.02 34.60
C GLN A 312 -10.51 -34.55 34.43
N ASP A 313 -10.43 -35.01 33.18
CA ASP A 313 -10.36 -36.44 32.84
C ASP A 313 -9.06 -37.09 33.33
N ALA A 314 -7.95 -36.35 33.45
CA ALA A 314 -6.68 -36.86 33.98
C ALA A 314 -6.61 -36.97 35.52
N ASN A 315 -7.49 -36.26 36.23
CA ASN A 315 -7.55 -36.26 37.70
C ASN A 315 -8.61 -37.22 38.28
N THR A 316 -9.31 -37.96 37.42
CA THR A 316 -10.36 -38.93 37.78
C THR A 316 -9.85 -40.35 37.59
#